data_AF-A0AAV8DYC2-F1
#
_entry.id   AF-A0AAV8DYC2-F1
#
_cell.length_a   1.000
_cell.length_b   1.000
_cell.length_c   1.000
_cell.angle_alpha   90.00
_cell.angle_beta   90.00
_cell.angle_gamma   90.00
#
_symmetry.space_group_name_H-M   'P 1'
#
loop_
_entity.id
_entity.type
_entity.pdbx_description
1 polymer ?
#
loop_
_entity_poly.entity_id
_entity_poly.type
_entity_poly.pdbx_seq_one_letter_code
_entity_poly.pdbx_strand_id
1 'polypeptide(L)'
;MEISYPLIILVILLTMTKAQVPGFVNIDCGGTSTHTVDIRLQWTPDTDFPFGQRANTSFRNNNKTQYNTVRFFPADDRKYCYTLNTTTRLRYLVRATFLYGNFDNTNDYPKFVISLGATYWDTIIIKDAATPVLSETVVLAPSPSLTVCLFNASSGLRFISTIELRQFNGSMYYTLFEDQYFMFMAARVNFGAHGNASIRYPDDPFDRIWESDAVKRPNYLVDVAPGTAKISTTKPIYVNRGENPPVKVMQTAVVGNNGTLTYRMNLDNFPGNAWAFTYMAEIENLGPNETRQFKVVLPWGPPINDAIVNVQENANGNYRLYEPGFYNVSLPFIASLDFRQTNDSSRGPILNAFEVFKYVLINFGSADATAMAGIVASNPQAIWAQEGGDPCLPVSWSWIQCNSDSNPAIISIDLSGKNLTGHIPQELTSLTALVEMRNF
;
A
#
# COMPACT_ATOMS: atom_id res chain seq x y z
N MET A 1 -11.50 -46.93 -56.47
CA MET A 1 -12.26 -45.70 -56.15
C MET A 1 -11.98 -45.42 -54.69
N GLU A 2 -10.85 -44.78 -54.42
CA GLU A 2 -10.40 -44.50 -53.05
C GLU A 2 -11.00 -43.17 -52.59
N ILE A 3 -11.62 -43.19 -51.41
CA ILE A 3 -12.28 -42.03 -50.80
C ILE A 3 -11.26 -41.39 -49.84
N SER A 4 -10.74 -40.22 -50.19
CA SER A 4 -9.98 -39.37 -49.28
C SER A 4 -10.93 -38.52 -48.43
N TYR A 5 -10.79 -38.59 -47.10
CA TYR A 5 -11.41 -37.63 -46.17
C TYR A 5 -10.37 -36.56 -45.79
N PRO A 6 -10.68 -35.25 -45.92
CA PRO A 6 -9.80 -34.21 -45.43
C PRO A 6 -9.88 -34.11 -43.90
N LEU A 7 -8.72 -34.21 -43.25
CA LEU A 7 -8.54 -33.96 -41.82
C LEU A 7 -8.54 -32.43 -41.59
N ILE A 8 -9.63 -31.89 -41.06
CA ILE A 8 -9.71 -30.48 -40.65
C ILE A 8 -9.03 -30.35 -39.28
N ILE A 9 -7.82 -29.80 -39.26
CA ILE A 9 -7.15 -29.39 -38.01
C ILE A 9 -7.80 -28.10 -37.53
N LEU A 10 -8.60 -28.21 -36.47
CA LEU A 10 -9.13 -27.07 -35.73
C LEU A 10 -7.99 -26.47 -34.89
N VAL A 11 -7.34 -25.44 -35.41
CA VAL A 11 -6.41 -24.62 -34.63
C VAL A 11 -7.23 -23.78 -33.65
N ILE A 12 -7.38 -24.28 -32.43
CA ILE A 12 -7.90 -23.50 -31.31
C ILE A 12 -6.82 -22.47 -30.96
N LEU A 13 -6.94 -21.26 -31.51
CA LEU A 13 -6.29 -20.09 -30.94
C LEU A 13 -6.89 -19.85 -29.55
N LEU A 14 -6.25 -20.42 -28.54
CA LEU A 14 -6.42 -20.01 -27.15
C LEU A 14 -5.95 -18.55 -27.05
N THR A 15 -6.86 -17.61 -27.26
CA THR A 15 -6.68 -16.25 -26.77
C THR A 15 -6.53 -16.36 -25.26
N MET A 16 -5.29 -16.26 -24.78
CA MET A 16 -4.98 -16.14 -23.36
C MET A 16 -5.52 -14.79 -22.87
N THR A 17 -6.82 -14.70 -22.63
CA THR A 17 -7.38 -13.70 -21.72
C THR A 17 -6.89 -14.10 -20.33
N LYS A 18 -5.69 -13.62 -19.95
CA LYS A 18 -5.24 -13.69 -18.57
C LYS A 18 -6.19 -12.82 -17.77
N ALA A 19 -7.21 -13.44 -17.20
CA ALA A 19 -8.13 -12.81 -16.26
C ALA A 19 -7.32 -12.21 -15.10
N GLN A 20 -7.79 -11.09 -14.57
CA GLN A 20 -7.29 -10.49 -13.34
C GLN A 20 -7.12 -11.55 -12.25
N VAL A 21 -6.04 -11.44 -11.46
CA VAL A 21 -5.82 -12.36 -10.33
C VAL A 21 -7.05 -12.30 -9.42
N PRO A 22 -7.68 -13.46 -9.12
CA PRO A 22 -8.82 -13.49 -8.19
C PRO A 22 -8.46 -12.78 -6.87
N GLY A 23 -9.34 -11.88 -6.41
CA GLY A 23 -9.14 -11.12 -5.17
C GLY A 23 -8.53 -9.73 -5.33
N PHE A 24 -8.16 -9.30 -6.54
CA PHE A 24 -7.80 -7.89 -6.77
C PHE A 24 -9.06 -7.02 -6.84
N VAL A 25 -9.04 -5.88 -6.15
CA VAL A 25 -10.06 -4.82 -6.27
C VAL A 25 -9.39 -3.55 -6.74
N ASN A 26 -9.94 -2.89 -7.76
CA ASN A 26 -9.47 -1.62 -8.28
C ASN A 26 -10.65 -0.68 -8.43
N ILE A 27 -10.67 0.40 -7.65
CA ILE A 27 -11.74 1.39 -7.66
C ILE A 27 -11.20 2.67 -8.31
N ASP A 28 -11.86 3.11 -9.38
CA ASP A 28 -11.67 4.42 -10.01
C ASP A 28 -12.64 5.42 -9.38
N CYS A 29 -12.13 6.28 -8.51
CA CYS A 29 -12.94 7.21 -7.75
C CYS A 29 -13.36 8.40 -8.61
N GLY A 30 -14.67 8.62 -8.75
CA GLY A 30 -15.22 9.62 -9.67
C GLY A 30 -15.35 9.12 -11.12
N GLY A 31 -14.94 7.89 -11.40
CA GLY A 31 -15.14 7.22 -12.67
C GLY A 31 -16.62 7.06 -13.04
N THR A 32 -16.87 6.77 -14.31
CA THR A 32 -18.24 6.57 -14.84
C THR A 32 -18.45 5.23 -15.53
N SER A 33 -17.36 4.56 -15.90
CA SER A 33 -17.42 3.29 -16.61
C SER A 33 -16.23 2.41 -16.25
N THR A 34 -16.48 1.11 -16.26
CA THR A 34 -15.43 0.11 -16.11
C THR A 34 -14.48 0.18 -17.30
N HIS A 35 -13.19 0.15 -17.02
CA HIS A 35 -12.17 0.21 -18.06
C HIS A 35 -10.93 -0.59 -17.67
N THR A 36 -10.15 -0.99 -18.66
CA THR A 36 -8.88 -1.68 -18.46
C THR A 36 -7.76 -0.80 -18.98
N VAL A 37 -6.81 -0.48 -18.10
CA VAL A 37 -5.63 0.32 -18.46
C VAL A 37 -4.52 -0.60 -18.95
N ASP A 38 -3.54 -0.07 -19.68
CA ASP A 38 -2.35 -0.73 -20.28
C ASP A 38 -1.67 -1.79 -19.37
N ILE A 39 -1.83 -1.66 -18.06
CA ILE A 39 -1.41 -2.61 -17.02
C ILE A 39 -2.31 -3.85 -16.87
N ARG A 40 -3.31 -4.07 -17.73
CA ARG A 40 -4.24 -5.22 -17.72
C ARG A 40 -5.04 -5.39 -16.41
N LEU A 41 -5.14 -4.35 -15.59
CA LEU A 41 -6.02 -4.30 -14.42
C LEU A 41 -7.35 -3.66 -14.82
N GLN A 42 -8.45 -4.30 -14.43
CA GLN A 42 -9.79 -3.76 -14.63
C GLN A 42 -10.14 -2.84 -13.47
N TRP A 43 -10.52 -1.61 -13.79
CA TRP A 43 -10.93 -0.56 -12.86
C TRP A 43 -12.44 -0.44 -12.87
N THR A 44 -13.06 -0.48 -11.69
CA THR A 44 -14.50 -0.32 -11.50
C THR A 44 -14.79 1.06 -10.92
N PRO A 45 -15.76 1.81 -11.47
CA PRO A 45 -16.10 3.13 -10.94
C PRO A 45 -16.79 3.02 -9.57
N ASP A 46 -16.65 4.03 -8.73
CA ASP A 46 -17.32 4.13 -7.42
C ASP A 46 -18.77 4.67 -7.51
N THR A 47 -19.55 4.21 -8.50
CA THR A 47 -20.88 4.77 -8.78
C THR A 47 -21.85 4.65 -7.61
N ASP A 48 -21.72 3.57 -6.85
CA ASP A 48 -22.62 3.22 -5.76
C ASP A 48 -22.23 3.91 -4.44
N PHE A 49 -21.12 4.65 -4.44
CA PHE A 49 -20.70 5.42 -3.28
C PHE A 49 -21.53 6.72 -3.17
N PRO A 50 -22.28 6.91 -2.07
CA PRO A 50 -23.38 7.89 -1.98
C PRO A 50 -22.91 9.33 -1.71
N PHE A 51 -21.65 9.52 -1.31
CA PHE A 51 -21.15 10.82 -0.86
C PHE A 51 -20.17 11.43 -1.86
N GLY A 52 -19.93 12.73 -1.69
CA GLY A 52 -18.97 13.47 -2.50
C GLY A 52 -19.44 13.73 -3.93
N GLN A 53 -18.61 14.47 -4.65
CA GLN A 53 -18.84 14.89 -6.03
C GLN A 53 -17.71 14.37 -6.92
N ARG A 54 -17.98 14.24 -8.21
CA ARG A 54 -17.01 13.74 -9.20
C ARG A 54 -16.43 14.93 -9.96
N ALA A 55 -15.14 14.91 -10.24
CA ALA A 55 -14.48 15.88 -11.10
C ALA A 55 -13.49 15.21 -12.04
N ASN A 56 -13.25 15.84 -13.18
CA ASN A 56 -12.16 15.45 -14.07
C ASN A 56 -10.88 16.16 -13.65
N THR A 57 -9.75 15.48 -13.77
CA THR A 57 -8.44 16.11 -13.66
C THR A 57 -8.10 16.87 -14.94
N SER A 58 -7.30 17.93 -14.79
CA SER A 58 -6.81 18.74 -15.91
C SER A 58 -5.81 17.97 -16.78
N PHE A 59 -5.12 16.98 -16.22
CA PHE A 59 -4.12 16.18 -16.91
C PHE A 59 -4.70 14.82 -17.30
N ARG A 60 -5.26 14.74 -18.51
CA ARG A 60 -5.73 13.46 -19.04
C ARG A 60 -4.57 12.62 -19.57
N ASN A 61 -4.50 11.38 -19.12
CA ASN A 61 -3.51 10.41 -19.58
C ASN A 61 -4.21 9.12 -20.03
N ASN A 62 -4.15 8.82 -21.33
CA ASN A 62 -4.75 7.62 -21.90
C ASN A 62 -4.09 6.32 -21.42
N ASN A 63 -2.83 6.39 -20.94
CA ASN A 63 -2.12 5.24 -20.39
C ASN A 63 -2.34 5.09 -18.87
N LYS A 64 -3.03 6.04 -18.23
CA LYS A 64 -3.32 6.05 -16.79
C LYS A 64 -4.71 6.64 -16.53
N THR A 65 -5.73 6.08 -17.17
CA THR A 65 -7.08 6.66 -17.15
C THR A 65 -7.73 6.67 -15.78
N GLN A 66 -7.30 5.80 -14.86
CA GLN A 66 -7.74 5.79 -13.46
C GLN A 66 -7.37 7.07 -12.68
N TYR A 67 -6.55 7.94 -13.26
CA TYR A 67 -6.22 9.26 -12.69
C TYR A 67 -6.85 10.42 -13.46
N ASN A 68 -7.72 10.15 -14.44
CA ASN A 68 -8.44 11.19 -15.18
C ASN A 68 -9.61 11.76 -14.37
N THR A 69 -10.02 11.08 -13.32
CA THR A 69 -11.15 11.42 -12.46
C THR A 69 -10.75 11.37 -11.00
N VAL A 70 -11.47 12.14 -10.19
CA VAL A 70 -11.39 12.09 -8.74
C VAL A 70 -12.79 12.18 -8.15
N ARG A 71 -12.95 11.62 -6.95
CA ARG A 71 -14.06 11.96 -6.07
C ARG A 71 -13.57 12.90 -4.98
N PHE A 72 -14.28 14.01 -4.77
CA PHE A 72 -13.95 15.00 -3.75
C PHE A 72 -15.12 15.24 -2.80
N PHE A 73 -14.82 15.77 -1.63
CA PHE A 73 -15.75 15.88 -0.51
C PHE A 73 -15.88 17.33 -0.03
N PRO A 74 -17.04 17.72 0.51
CA PRO A 74 -17.24 19.04 1.11
C PRO A 74 -16.21 19.36 2.20
N ALA A 75 -15.99 20.65 2.47
CA ALA A 75 -15.20 21.11 3.61
C ALA A 75 -16.07 21.11 4.88
N ASP A 76 -16.24 19.93 5.48
CA ASP A 76 -16.99 19.71 6.71
C ASP A 76 -16.18 18.83 7.68
N ASP A 77 -16.68 18.68 8.91
CA ASP A 77 -16.05 17.86 9.94
C ASP A 77 -16.37 16.36 9.81
N ARG A 78 -17.13 15.94 8.79
CA ARG A 78 -17.55 14.54 8.63
C ARG A 78 -16.38 13.69 8.16
N LYS A 79 -16.47 12.38 8.36
CA LYS A 79 -15.61 11.41 7.66
C LYS A 79 -16.37 10.77 6.50
N TYR A 80 -15.63 10.34 5.49
CA TYR A 80 -16.17 9.66 4.32
C TYR A 80 -15.42 8.34 4.11
N CYS A 81 -16.11 7.22 4.31
CA CYS A 81 -15.52 5.89 4.40
C CYS A 81 -15.92 4.97 3.25
N TYR A 82 -14.95 4.47 2.51
CA TYR A 82 -15.14 3.36 1.57
C TYR A 82 -15.02 2.04 2.32
N THR A 83 -15.97 1.13 2.09
CA THR A 83 -15.94 -0.23 2.63
C THR A 83 -15.41 -1.19 1.57
N LEU A 84 -14.36 -1.93 1.92
CA LEU A 84 -13.72 -2.93 1.09
C LEU A 84 -13.99 -4.32 1.68
N ASN A 85 -14.52 -5.23 0.88
CA ASN A 85 -14.77 -6.59 1.32
C ASN A 85 -13.46 -7.36 1.49
N THR A 86 -13.32 -8.04 2.62
CA THR A 86 -12.16 -8.86 2.96
C THR A 86 -12.60 -10.22 3.51
N THR A 87 -11.67 -11.16 3.54
CA THR A 87 -11.81 -12.39 4.30
C THR A 87 -10.97 -12.27 5.57
N THR A 88 -11.60 -12.44 6.73
CA THR A 88 -10.94 -12.39 8.04
C THR A 88 -9.72 -13.32 8.06
N ARG A 89 -8.64 -12.87 8.71
CA ARG A 89 -7.35 -13.61 8.84
C ARG A 89 -6.58 -13.82 7.54
N LEU A 90 -6.97 -13.16 6.43
CA LEU A 90 -6.11 -13.05 5.25
C LEU A 90 -5.37 -11.71 5.25
N ARG A 91 -4.18 -11.69 4.64
CA ARG A 91 -3.38 -10.47 4.49
C ARG A 91 -3.77 -9.72 3.24
N TYR A 92 -3.84 -8.41 3.36
CA TYR A 92 -4.14 -7.51 2.26
C TYR A 92 -3.14 -6.38 2.21
N LEU A 93 -2.70 -6.05 1.00
CA LEU A 93 -2.16 -4.72 0.69
C LEU A 93 -3.36 -3.82 0.35
N VAL A 94 -3.48 -2.72 1.07
CA VAL A 94 -4.44 -1.65 0.82
C VAL A 94 -3.65 -0.44 0.34
N ARG A 95 -4.06 0.14 -0.79
CA ARG A 95 -3.40 1.32 -1.37
C ARG A 95 -4.45 2.35 -1.78
N ALA A 96 -4.19 3.60 -1.42
CA ALA A 96 -4.96 4.75 -1.88
C ALA A 96 -4.04 5.73 -2.62
N THR A 97 -4.50 6.24 -3.77
CA THR A 97 -3.74 7.21 -4.56
C THR A 97 -4.50 8.52 -4.73
N PHE A 98 -3.75 9.61 -4.71
CA PHE A 98 -4.22 10.98 -4.74
C PHE A 98 -3.45 11.75 -5.83
N LEU A 99 -4.03 11.84 -7.02
CA LEU A 99 -3.59 12.76 -8.06
C LEU A 99 -4.54 13.97 -8.08
N TYR A 100 -4.06 15.12 -7.59
CA TYR A 100 -4.87 16.32 -7.49
C TYR A 100 -5.35 16.82 -8.86
N GLY A 101 -4.46 16.93 -9.83
CA GLY A 101 -4.84 17.30 -11.19
C GLY A 101 -5.58 18.63 -11.34
N ASN A 102 -5.51 19.51 -10.34
CA ASN A 102 -6.20 20.80 -10.29
C ASN A 102 -7.70 20.70 -10.60
N PHE A 103 -8.38 19.68 -10.04
CA PHE A 103 -9.78 19.36 -10.37
C PHE A 103 -10.78 20.48 -9.99
N ASP A 104 -10.43 21.34 -9.03
CA ASP A 104 -11.23 22.46 -8.52
C ASP A 104 -10.80 23.82 -9.09
N ASN A 105 -9.77 23.86 -9.95
CA ASN A 105 -9.22 25.05 -10.58
C ASN A 105 -8.72 26.14 -9.61
N THR A 106 -8.41 25.79 -8.36
CA THR A 106 -7.94 26.75 -7.35
C THR A 106 -6.41 26.85 -7.31
N ASN A 107 -5.71 25.77 -7.66
CA ASN A 107 -4.30 25.54 -7.33
C ASN A 107 -3.99 25.60 -5.83
N ASP A 108 -4.99 25.41 -4.97
CA ASP A 108 -4.83 25.32 -3.53
C ASP A 108 -4.57 23.86 -3.13
N TYR A 109 -3.29 23.53 -2.88
CA TYR A 109 -2.90 22.15 -2.63
C TYR A 109 -3.50 21.59 -1.32
N PRO A 110 -4.32 20.52 -1.40
CA PRO A 110 -5.01 20.02 -0.22
C PRO A 110 -4.09 19.30 0.77
N LYS A 111 -4.45 19.38 2.05
CA LYS A 111 -3.86 18.59 3.13
C LYS A 111 -4.95 18.06 4.06
N PHE A 112 -5.03 16.74 4.17
CA PHE A 112 -6.05 16.04 4.96
C PHE A 112 -5.55 14.69 5.46
N VAL A 113 -6.35 14.00 6.28
CA VAL A 113 -5.97 12.74 6.92
C VAL A 113 -6.79 11.58 6.38
N ILE A 114 -6.16 10.40 6.32
CA ILE A 114 -6.84 9.12 6.04
C ILE A 114 -6.67 8.13 7.18
N SER A 115 -7.64 7.24 7.34
CA SER A 115 -7.61 6.13 8.30
C SER A 115 -7.92 4.79 7.63
N LEU A 116 -7.38 3.73 8.21
CA LEU A 116 -7.76 2.34 7.94
C LEU A 116 -8.54 1.83 9.16
N GLY A 117 -9.84 1.59 9.00
CA GLY A 117 -10.75 1.44 10.13
C GLY A 117 -10.74 2.68 11.02
N ALA A 118 -10.72 2.45 12.33
CA ALA A 118 -10.54 3.50 13.34
C ALA A 118 -9.08 3.97 13.50
N THR A 119 -8.12 3.35 12.78
CA THR A 119 -6.70 3.60 12.98
C THR A 119 -6.19 4.67 12.02
N TYR A 120 -5.50 5.69 12.55
CA TYR A 120 -4.77 6.66 11.73
C TYR A 120 -3.86 5.94 10.73
N TRP A 121 -3.97 6.27 9.45
CA TRP A 121 -3.15 5.68 8.40
C TRP A 121 -2.07 6.66 7.94
N ASP A 122 -2.47 7.82 7.43
CA ASP A 122 -1.50 8.79 6.86
C ASP A 122 -2.08 10.20 6.77
N THR A 123 -1.19 11.19 6.64
CA THR A 123 -1.55 12.57 6.32
C THR A 123 -1.18 12.82 4.86
N ILE A 124 -2.20 13.06 4.03
CA ILE A 124 -2.03 13.34 2.63
C ILE A 124 -1.62 14.81 2.47
N ILE A 125 -0.47 15.04 1.85
CA ILE A 125 0.07 16.36 1.57
C ILE A 125 0.32 16.47 0.07
N ILE A 126 -0.54 17.22 -0.62
CA ILE A 126 -0.34 17.53 -2.04
C ILE A 126 0.64 18.70 -2.15
N LYS A 127 1.57 18.61 -3.11
CA LYS A 127 2.61 19.63 -3.35
C LYS A 127 2.57 20.21 -4.76
N ASP A 128 2.00 19.46 -5.69
CA ASP A 128 1.81 19.86 -7.09
C ASP A 128 0.62 19.08 -7.68
N ALA A 129 0.18 19.48 -8.88
CA ALA A 129 -1.00 18.90 -9.51
C ALA A 129 -0.74 17.64 -10.33
N ALA A 130 0.52 17.34 -10.68
CA ALA A 130 0.88 16.27 -11.63
C ALA A 130 1.48 15.02 -10.97
N THR A 131 1.94 15.12 -9.73
CA THR A 131 2.57 14.03 -8.98
C THR A 131 1.51 13.28 -8.15
N PRO A 132 1.31 11.98 -8.37
CA PRO A 132 0.44 11.18 -7.53
C PRO A 132 1.09 10.98 -6.15
N VAL A 133 0.34 11.24 -5.09
CA VAL A 133 0.69 10.85 -3.72
C VAL A 133 0.04 9.50 -3.44
N LEU A 134 0.82 8.56 -2.92
CA LEU A 134 0.40 7.19 -2.66
C LEU A 134 0.58 6.87 -1.19
N SER A 135 -0.44 6.25 -0.59
CA SER A 135 -0.34 5.67 0.74
C SER A 135 -0.66 4.17 0.64
N GLU A 136 0.18 3.33 1.23
CA GLU A 136 0.07 1.88 1.16
C GLU A 136 0.31 1.25 2.53
N THR A 137 -0.43 0.19 2.83
CA THR A 137 -0.29 -0.58 4.06
C THR A 137 -0.56 -2.05 3.83
N VAL A 138 0.08 -2.92 4.61
CA VAL A 138 -0.22 -4.34 4.69
C VAL A 138 -0.85 -4.65 6.04
N VAL A 139 -2.02 -5.30 6.02
CA VAL A 139 -2.81 -5.58 7.21
C VAL A 139 -3.33 -7.02 7.18
N LEU A 140 -3.37 -7.66 8.36
CA LEU A 140 -4.17 -8.87 8.55
C LEU A 140 -5.61 -8.46 8.79
N ALA A 141 -6.54 -8.86 7.92
CA ALA A 141 -7.93 -8.44 8.02
C ALA A 141 -8.56 -8.90 9.36
N PRO A 142 -8.98 -7.97 10.23
CA PRO A 142 -9.58 -8.32 11.53
C PRO A 142 -11.05 -8.75 11.40
N SER A 143 -11.70 -8.43 10.27
CA SER A 143 -13.11 -8.68 10.03
C SER A 143 -13.38 -8.91 8.52
N PRO A 144 -14.62 -9.24 8.12
CA PRO A 144 -15.01 -9.42 6.72
C PRO A 144 -15.00 -8.14 5.86
N SER A 145 -14.64 -6.99 6.45
CA SER A 145 -14.53 -5.74 5.71
C SER A 145 -13.50 -4.80 6.33
N LEU A 146 -12.76 -4.07 5.49
CA LEU A 146 -11.90 -2.96 5.90
C LEU A 146 -12.51 -1.66 5.42
N THR A 147 -12.33 -0.57 6.18
CA THR A 147 -12.77 0.76 5.74
C THR A 147 -11.60 1.70 5.51
N VAL A 148 -11.62 2.44 4.41
CA VAL A 148 -10.69 3.53 4.13
C VAL A 148 -11.45 4.83 4.25
N CYS A 149 -11.14 5.64 5.27
CA CYS A 149 -11.86 6.88 5.54
C CYS A 149 -11.00 8.12 5.30
N LEU A 150 -11.62 9.17 4.76
CA LEU A 150 -11.03 10.49 4.61
C LEU A 150 -11.69 11.46 5.60
N PHE A 151 -10.89 12.23 6.33
CA PHE A 151 -11.38 13.17 7.35
C PHE A 151 -10.39 14.32 7.58
N ASN A 152 -10.81 15.32 8.37
CA ASN A 152 -9.98 16.42 8.87
C ASN A 152 -9.13 17.12 7.78
N ALA A 153 -9.74 18.04 7.03
CA ALA A 153 -9.06 18.86 6.04
C ALA A 153 -8.47 20.11 6.71
N SER A 154 -7.14 20.24 6.66
CA SER A 154 -6.45 21.46 7.11
C SER A 154 -6.31 22.52 6.02
N SER A 155 -6.32 22.09 4.75
CA SER A 155 -6.38 22.96 3.58
C SER A 155 -7.03 22.22 2.40
N GLY A 156 -7.70 22.97 1.53
CA GLY A 156 -8.33 22.45 0.31
C GLY A 156 -9.45 21.42 0.56
N LEU A 157 -9.94 20.83 -0.53
CA LEU A 157 -10.94 19.77 -0.47
C LEU A 157 -10.29 18.40 -0.33
N ARG A 158 -10.87 17.54 0.49
CA ARG A 158 -10.51 16.11 0.54
C ARG A 158 -10.91 15.47 -0.78
N PHE A 159 -10.04 14.63 -1.32
CA PHE A 159 -10.32 13.90 -2.54
C PHE A 159 -9.61 12.55 -2.55
N ILE A 160 -10.00 11.67 -3.47
CA ILE A 160 -9.35 10.39 -3.72
C ILE A 160 -9.45 10.06 -5.21
N SER A 161 -8.38 9.52 -5.78
CA SER A 161 -8.34 9.11 -7.19
C SER A 161 -8.55 7.61 -7.33
N THR A 162 -7.86 6.80 -6.52
CA THR A 162 -7.99 5.35 -6.60
C THR A 162 -7.92 4.67 -5.24
N ILE A 163 -8.59 3.51 -5.15
CA ILE A 163 -8.42 2.53 -4.06
C ILE A 163 -8.10 1.17 -4.67
N GLU A 164 -7.06 0.53 -4.16
CA GLU A 164 -6.60 -0.79 -4.61
C GLU A 164 -6.51 -1.73 -3.41
N LEU A 165 -7.01 -2.95 -3.58
CA LEU A 165 -6.90 -4.05 -2.62
C LEU A 165 -6.23 -5.24 -3.29
N ARG A 166 -5.19 -5.80 -2.66
CA ARG A 166 -4.51 -7.01 -3.12
C ARG A 166 -4.49 -8.04 -2.01
N GLN A 167 -5.15 -9.16 -2.22
CA GLN A 167 -5.06 -10.30 -1.32
C GLN A 167 -3.71 -11.00 -1.49
N PHE A 168 -2.99 -11.25 -0.40
CA PHE A 168 -1.84 -12.14 -0.40
C PHE A 168 -2.25 -13.56 -0.02
N ASN A 169 -1.71 -14.54 -0.73
CA ASN A 169 -1.83 -15.96 -0.37
C ASN A 169 -0.49 -16.43 0.20
N GLY A 170 -0.52 -17.12 1.34
CA GLY A 170 0.67 -17.74 1.93
C GLY A 170 1.39 -16.90 2.98
N SER A 171 2.72 -17.00 3.00
CA SER A 171 3.59 -16.47 4.08
C SER A 171 4.13 -15.06 3.85
N MET A 172 3.82 -14.42 2.73
CA MET A 172 4.28 -13.05 2.44
C MET A 172 3.80 -12.07 3.51
N TYR A 173 4.69 -11.16 3.91
CA TYR A 173 4.45 -10.15 4.94
C TYR A 173 3.99 -10.72 6.28
N TYR A 174 4.31 -12.00 6.57
CA TYR A 174 4.06 -12.57 7.88
C TYR A 174 4.91 -11.86 8.94
N THR A 175 4.28 -11.50 10.04
CA THR A 175 4.97 -10.95 11.21
C THR A 175 4.25 -11.35 12.49
N LEU A 176 5.00 -11.50 13.58
CA LEU A 176 4.44 -11.84 14.91
C LEU A 176 3.58 -10.71 15.50
N PHE A 177 3.59 -9.52 14.90
CA PHE A 177 2.89 -8.34 15.39
C PHE A 177 1.59 -8.03 14.61
N GLU A 178 1.24 -8.81 13.59
CA GLU A 178 0.13 -8.50 12.67
C GLU A 178 -1.27 -8.54 13.30
N ASP A 179 -1.40 -9.15 14.48
CA ASP A 179 -2.63 -9.15 15.27
C ASP A 179 -2.88 -7.81 15.98
N GLN A 180 -1.84 -6.98 16.17
CA GLN A 180 -1.91 -5.71 16.90
C GLN A 180 -1.48 -4.52 16.05
N TYR A 181 -0.76 -4.76 14.96
CA TYR A 181 -0.17 -3.72 14.13
C TYR A 181 -0.43 -4.02 12.66
N PHE A 182 -0.70 -2.99 11.87
CA PHE A 182 -0.49 -3.06 10.43
C PHE A 182 0.89 -2.48 10.06
N MET A 183 1.32 -2.75 8.84
CA MET A 183 2.60 -2.30 8.29
C MET A 183 2.36 -1.19 7.26
N PHE A 184 2.65 0.07 7.63
CA PHE A 184 2.63 1.22 6.73
C PHE A 184 3.88 1.23 5.84
N MET A 185 3.72 1.29 4.51
CA MET A 185 4.84 1.30 3.58
C MET A 185 5.56 2.65 3.63
N ALA A 186 6.80 2.63 4.12
CA ALA A 186 7.64 3.82 4.15
C ALA A 186 8.49 3.95 2.89
N ALA A 187 8.99 2.83 2.38
CA ALA A 187 9.81 2.80 1.17
C ALA A 187 9.82 1.41 0.52
N ARG A 188 9.78 1.37 -0.82
CA ARG A 188 10.01 0.17 -1.65
C ARG A 188 10.78 0.58 -2.89
N VAL A 189 12.06 0.20 -2.96
CA VAL A 189 13.00 0.72 -3.97
C VAL A 189 13.60 -0.42 -4.80
N ASN A 190 13.66 -0.21 -6.11
CA ASN A 190 14.37 -1.01 -7.10
C ASN A 190 15.67 -0.30 -7.52
N PHE A 191 16.82 -0.91 -7.21
CA PHE A 191 18.15 -0.39 -7.52
C PHE A 191 18.64 -0.85 -8.88
N GLY A 192 19.42 0.02 -9.52
CA GLY A 192 19.98 -0.26 -10.85
C GLY A 192 18.95 -0.12 -11.96
N ALA A 193 17.81 0.52 -11.67
CA ALA A 193 16.74 0.70 -12.64
C ALA A 193 17.23 1.51 -13.85
N HIS A 194 16.76 1.11 -15.05
CA HIS A 194 17.14 1.72 -16.33
C HIS A 194 16.56 3.13 -16.55
N GLY A 195 15.54 3.52 -15.79
CA GLY A 195 14.91 4.83 -15.86
C GLY A 195 13.82 4.96 -14.80
N ASN A 196 13.07 6.06 -14.84
CA ASN A 196 12.14 6.46 -13.77
C ASN A 196 10.86 5.63 -13.67
N ALA A 197 10.63 4.68 -14.59
CA ALA A 197 9.44 3.84 -14.57
C ALA A 197 9.50 2.87 -13.38
N SER A 198 8.42 2.81 -12.60
CA SER A 198 8.26 1.79 -11.57
C SER A 198 7.95 0.42 -12.18
N ILE A 199 8.30 -0.64 -11.46
CA ILE A 199 7.91 -2.01 -11.78
C ILE A 199 6.68 -2.35 -10.93
N ARG A 200 5.63 -2.84 -11.58
CA ARG A 200 4.40 -3.34 -10.92
C ARG A 200 3.78 -4.45 -11.76
N TYR A 201 2.52 -4.79 -11.54
CA TYR A 201 1.81 -5.75 -12.38
C TYR A 201 1.89 -5.38 -13.88
N PRO A 202 2.09 -6.36 -14.80
CA PRO A 202 2.12 -7.80 -14.58
C PRO A 202 3.50 -8.39 -14.19
N ASP A 203 4.55 -7.57 -14.13
CA ASP A 203 5.90 -8.03 -13.75
C ASP A 203 5.98 -8.44 -12.28
N ASP A 204 5.22 -7.75 -11.41
CA ASP A 204 4.92 -8.19 -10.04
C ASP A 204 3.52 -8.80 -9.97
N PRO A 205 3.38 -10.14 -9.77
CA PRO A 205 2.09 -10.81 -9.64
C PRO A 205 1.22 -10.31 -8.49
N PHE A 206 1.82 -9.67 -7.48
CA PHE A 206 1.14 -9.11 -6.31
C PHE A 206 0.87 -7.61 -6.45
N ASP A 207 1.23 -7.01 -7.59
CA ASP A 207 1.00 -5.60 -7.92
C ASP A 207 1.54 -4.60 -6.88
N ARG A 208 2.65 -4.95 -6.22
CA ARG A 208 3.46 -3.97 -5.49
C ARG A 208 4.11 -3.02 -6.48
N ILE A 209 4.23 -1.76 -6.09
CA ILE A 209 4.90 -0.74 -6.90
C ILE A 209 6.33 -0.58 -6.40
N TRP A 210 7.28 -1.09 -7.18
CA TRP A 210 8.71 -0.95 -6.94
C TRP A 210 9.23 0.31 -7.62
N GLU A 211 9.61 1.29 -6.81
CA GLU A 211 10.03 2.59 -7.32
C GLU A 211 11.48 2.54 -7.80
N SER A 212 11.74 3.18 -8.94
CA SER A 212 13.10 3.28 -9.45
C SER A 212 13.97 4.17 -8.56
N ASP A 213 15.17 3.69 -8.27
CA ASP A 213 16.26 4.46 -7.65
C ASP A 213 16.67 5.72 -8.44
N ALA A 214 16.28 5.84 -9.72
CA ALA A 214 16.53 7.02 -10.54
C ALA A 214 15.54 8.16 -10.28
N VAL A 215 14.40 7.88 -9.63
CA VAL A 215 13.42 8.90 -9.25
C VAL A 215 13.96 9.71 -8.08
N LYS A 216 14.42 10.92 -8.38
CA LYS A 216 14.83 11.89 -7.36
C LYS A 216 13.59 12.38 -6.60
N ARG A 217 13.30 11.74 -5.47
CA ARG A 217 12.33 12.30 -4.52
C ARG A 217 13.00 13.40 -3.70
N PRO A 218 12.28 14.48 -3.35
CA PRO A 218 12.72 15.33 -2.26
C PRO A 218 12.95 14.40 -1.08
N ASN A 219 14.20 14.31 -0.61
CA ASN A 219 14.62 13.55 0.57
C ASN A 219 15.02 12.07 0.42
N TYR A 220 15.00 11.49 -0.79
CA TYR A 220 15.76 10.27 -1.07
C TYR A 220 17.09 10.69 -1.69
N LEU A 221 18.14 10.74 -0.88
CA LEU A 221 19.49 11.00 -1.40
C LEU A 221 20.04 9.68 -1.93
N VAL A 222 19.49 9.25 -3.07
CA VAL A 222 20.11 8.23 -3.94
C VAL A 222 20.95 8.96 -5.00
N ASP A 223 21.79 9.92 -4.56
CA ASP A 223 22.82 10.40 -5.48
C ASP A 223 23.78 9.23 -5.70
N VAL A 224 24.16 9.01 -6.97
CA VAL A 224 25.16 8.01 -7.35
C VAL A 224 26.45 8.40 -6.63
N ALA A 225 26.70 7.77 -5.48
CA ALA A 225 27.90 8.03 -4.71
C ALA A 225 29.10 7.66 -5.58
N PRO A 226 30.18 8.48 -5.58
CA PRO A 226 31.40 8.14 -6.29
C PRO A 226 31.86 6.72 -5.96
N GLY A 227 32.10 5.91 -6.98
CA GLY A 227 32.47 4.50 -6.81
C GLY A 227 31.30 3.51 -6.82
N THR A 228 30.09 3.92 -7.21
CA THR A 228 28.97 3.00 -7.46
C THR A 228 28.73 2.78 -8.96
N ALA A 229 28.22 1.61 -9.33
CA ALA A 229 27.86 1.28 -10.71
C ALA A 229 26.53 0.53 -10.79
N LYS A 230 25.70 0.84 -11.79
CA LYS A 230 24.48 0.10 -12.10
C LYS A 230 24.83 -1.11 -12.96
N ILE A 231 24.30 -2.27 -12.61
CA ILE A 231 24.47 -3.52 -13.36
C ILE A 231 23.11 -4.15 -13.63
N SER A 232 23.05 -4.98 -14.67
CA SER A 232 21.83 -5.68 -15.06
C SER A 232 22.13 -7.03 -15.70
N THR A 233 21.14 -7.92 -15.70
CA THR A 233 21.22 -9.22 -16.36
C THR A 233 19.92 -9.56 -17.07
N THR A 234 20.01 -10.34 -18.15
CA THR A 234 18.85 -10.92 -18.84
C THR A 234 18.50 -12.33 -18.34
N LYS A 235 19.37 -12.93 -17.51
CA LYS A 235 19.11 -14.26 -16.94
C LYS A 235 17.94 -14.20 -15.95
N PRO A 236 17.10 -15.24 -15.89
CA PRO A 236 16.03 -15.31 -14.91
C PRO A 236 16.62 -15.46 -13.50
N ILE A 237 16.02 -14.79 -12.52
CA ILE A 237 16.39 -14.90 -11.10
C ILE A 237 15.38 -15.83 -10.41
N TYR A 238 15.86 -16.77 -9.61
CA TYR A 238 15.01 -17.63 -8.80
C TYR A 238 14.56 -16.88 -7.54
N VAL A 239 13.29 -16.46 -7.54
CA VAL A 239 12.68 -15.62 -6.48
C VAL A 239 11.60 -16.32 -5.65
N ASN A 240 11.36 -17.63 -5.87
CA ASN A 240 10.27 -18.38 -5.24
C ASN A 240 10.56 -18.73 -3.77
N ARG A 241 10.73 -17.70 -2.92
CA ARG A 241 10.97 -17.78 -1.48
C ARG A 241 10.49 -16.50 -0.80
N GLY A 242 10.05 -16.65 0.46
CA GLY A 242 9.77 -15.53 1.37
C GLY A 242 8.83 -14.49 0.76
N GLU A 243 9.35 -13.29 0.54
CA GLU A 243 8.58 -12.13 0.05
C GLU A 243 8.48 -12.05 -1.47
N ASN A 244 9.10 -12.99 -2.19
CA ASN A 244 8.94 -13.20 -3.62
C ASN A 244 8.97 -11.90 -4.45
N PRO A 245 10.04 -11.07 -4.36
CA PRO A 245 10.20 -9.89 -5.21
C PRO A 245 10.17 -10.27 -6.69
N PRO A 246 9.67 -9.40 -7.58
CA PRO A 246 9.54 -9.74 -8.99
C PRO A 246 10.91 -9.93 -9.63
N VAL A 247 10.99 -10.90 -10.56
CA VAL A 247 12.24 -11.23 -11.28
C VAL A 247 12.87 -9.99 -11.91
N LYS A 248 12.05 -9.10 -12.48
CA LYS A 248 12.51 -7.89 -13.16
C LYS A 248 13.21 -6.89 -12.22
N VAL A 249 12.81 -6.82 -10.95
CA VAL A 249 13.50 -6.03 -9.92
C VAL A 249 14.83 -6.70 -9.57
N MET A 250 14.84 -8.02 -9.44
CA MET A 250 16.06 -8.77 -9.11
C MET A 250 17.06 -8.86 -10.28
N GLN A 251 16.69 -8.45 -11.49
CA GLN A 251 17.56 -8.42 -12.67
C GLN A 251 18.43 -7.16 -12.74
N THR A 252 18.18 -6.16 -11.91
CA THR A 252 18.98 -4.95 -11.78
C THR A 252 19.58 -4.83 -10.39
N ALA A 253 20.74 -4.20 -10.29
CA ALA A 253 21.38 -3.91 -9.02
C ALA A 253 22.30 -2.70 -9.11
N VAL A 254 22.70 -2.19 -7.95
CA VAL A 254 23.84 -1.29 -7.81
C VAL A 254 24.95 -2.00 -7.04
N VAL A 255 26.18 -1.84 -7.51
CA VAL A 255 27.40 -2.32 -6.86
C VAL A 255 28.26 -1.18 -6.37
N GLY A 256 28.93 -1.37 -5.23
CA GLY A 256 29.90 -0.43 -4.66
C GLY A 256 31.34 -0.80 -4.99
N ASN A 257 31.87 -0.34 -6.12
CA ASN A 257 33.21 -0.70 -6.61
C ASN A 257 34.36 -0.25 -5.68
N ASN A 258 34.14 0.78 -4.86
CA ASN A 258 35.12 1.22 -3.85
C ASN A 258 35.01 0.46 -2.52
N GLY A 259 34.26 -0.65 -2.50
CA GLY A 259 34.05 -1.47 -1.31
C GLY A 259 32.98 -0.94 -0.35
N THR A 260 32.29 0.13 -0.70
CA THR A 260 31.19 0.69 0.10
C THR A 260 29.98 0.98 -0.76
N LEU A 261 28.81 0.80 -0.16
CA LEU A 261 27.53 1.23 -0.70
C LEU A 261 26.73 1.86 0.44
N THR A 262 26.29 3.10 0.29
CA THR A 262 25.55 3.83 1.33
C THR A 262 24.30 4.43 0.72
N TYR A 263 23.15 4.17 1.34
CA TYR A 263 21.87 4.73 0.93
C TYR A 263 21.22 5.49 2.06
N ARG A 264 20.99 6.79 1.86
CA ARG A 264 20.30 7.64 2.81
C ARG A 264 18.86 7.87 2.37
N MET A 265 17.93 7.55 3.24
CA MET A 265 16.49 7.65 3.05
C MET A 265 15.86 8.45 4.18
N ASN A 266 14.96 9.37 3.82
CA ASN A 266 14.04 9.96 4.79
C ASN A 266 12.77 9.12 4.80
N LEU A 267 12.48 8.55 5.96
CA LEU A 267 11.33 7.69 6.20
C LEU A 267 10.24 8.53 6.86
N ASP A 268 9.23 8.93 6.08
CA ASP A 268 8.10 9.67 6.63
C ASP A 268 7.40 8.86 7.73
N ASN A 269 6.85 9.57 8.71
CA ASN A 269 6.25 9.01 9.93
C ASN A 269 7.23 8.30 10.88
N PHE A 270 8.56 8.38 10.73
CA PHE A 270 9.54 7.90 11.73
C PHE A 270 9.99 9.00 12.71
N PRO A 271 10.55 8.69 13.90
CA PRO A 271 11.07 7.40 14.37
C PRO A 271 10.00 6.34 14.68
N GLY A 272 10.39 5.06 14.64
CA GLY A 272 9.49 3.95 14.95
C GLY A 272 10.12 2.57 14.69
N ASN A 273 9.41 1.54 15.15
CA ASN A 273 9.75 0.15 14.87
C ASN A 273 9.30 -0.22 13.46
N ALA A 274 10.16 -0.95 12.75
CA ALA A 274 9.99 -1.26 11.35
C ALA A 274 10.21 -2.75 11.05
N TRP A 275 9.49 -3.24 10.06
CA TRP A 275 9.87 -4.40 9.28
C TRP A 275 10.70 -3.89 8.10
N ALA A 276 11.93 -4.38 7.93
CA ALA A 276 12.85 -3.87 6.92
C ALA A 276 13.64 -5.00 6.28
N PHE A 277 13.49 -5.18 4.97
CA PHE A 277 14.09 -6.27 4.21
C PHE A 277 14.88 -5.73 3.03
N THR A 278 16.03 -6.34 2.78
CA THR A 278 16.84 -6.08 1.59
C THR A 278 16.84 -7.32 0.72
N TYR A 279 16.90 -7.11 -0.59
CA TYR A 279 16.85 -8.18 -1.58
C TYR A 279 18.12 -8.11 -2.42
N MET A 280 18.81 -9.25 -2.50
CA MET A 280 20.10 -9.39 -3.16
C MET A 280 20.09 -10.64 -4.02
N ALA A 281 20.75 -10.58 -5.17
CA ALA A 281 21.08 -11.73 -5.99
C ALA A 281 22.44 -11.47 -6.64
N GLU A 282 23.32 -12.47 -6.64
CA GLU A 282 24.57 -12.37 -7.40
C GLU A 282 24.24 -12.55 -8.90
N ILE A 283 24.30 -11.44 -9.64
CA ILE A 283 23.94 -11.39 -11.06
C ILE A 283 25.16 -11.23 -11.98
N GLU A 284 26.35 -11.01 -11.43
CA GLU A 284 27.60 -11.05 -12.16
C GLU A 284 28.15 -12.50 -12.21
N ASN A 285 28.95 -12.82 -13.23
CA ASN A 285 29.67 -14.10 -13.27
C ASN A 285 31.03 -13.91 -12.60
N LEU A 286 31.09 -14.15 -11.29
CA LEU A 286 32.33 -14.08 -10.53
C LEU A 286 33.28 -15.22 -10.94
N GLY A 287 34.57 -14.91 -11.06
CA GLY A 287 35.61 -15.92 -11.26
C GLY A 287 35.76 -16.87 -10.05
N PRO A 288 36.44 -18.02 -10.19
CA PRO A 288 36.58 -19.00 -9.10
C PRO A 288 37.23 -18.45 -7.82
N ASN A 289 38.06 -17.41 -7.94
CA ASN A 289 38.74 -16.74 -6.82
C ASN A 289 38.10 -15.40 -6.47
N GLU A 290 37.00 -15.04 -7.12
CA GLU A 290 36.29 -13.79 -6.85
C GLU A 290 35.13 -14.04 -5.90
N THR A 291 35.17 -13.38 -4.76
CA THR A 291 34.12 -13.41 -3.74
C THR A 291 33.52 -12.03 -3.56
N ARG A 292 32.22 -12.01 -3.21
CA ARG A 292 31.52 -10.81 -2.76
C ARG A 292 31.05 -11.00 -1.33
N GLN A 293 31.80 -10.42 -0.41
CA GLN A 293 31.56 -10.47 1.02
C GLN A 293 31.53 -9.06 1.61
N PHE A 294 30.49 -8.77 2.38
CA PHE A 294 30.31 -7.46 3.02
C PHE A 294 29.49 -7.57 4.30
N LYS A 295 29.57 -6.54 5.13
CA LYS A 295 28.72 -6.36 6.31
C LYS A 295 27.65 -5.31 6.04
N VAL A 296 26.46 -5.52 6.59
CA VAL A 296 25.42 -4.49 6.67
C VAL A 296 25.56 -3.75 7.99
N VAL A 297 25.66 -2.43 7.94
CA VAL A 297 25.87 -1.58 9.11
C VAL A 297 24.74 -0.56 9.19
N LEU A 298 24.16 -0.40 10.39
CA LEU A 298 23.28 0.73 10.70
C LEU A 298 24.03 1.73 11.58
N PRO A 299 24.44 2.89 11.05
CA PRO A 299 25.25 3.89 11.77
C PRO A 299 24.66 4.41 13.09
N TRP A 300 23.34 4.36 13.27
CA TRP A 300 22.64 4.89 14.46
C TRP A 300 22.21 3.82 15.46
N GLY A 301 22.40 2.55 15.16
CA GLY A 301 21.86 1.43 15.94
C GLY A 301 22.96 0.59 16.61
N PRO A 302 22.58 -0.32 17.52
CA PRO A 302 23.49 -1.38 17.93
C PRO A 302 23.96 -2.16 16.69
N PRO A 303 25.16 -2.78 16.72
CA PRO A 303 25.62 -3.62 15.64
C PRO A 303 24.55 -4.65 15.31
N ILE A 304 23.95 -4.49 14.14
CA ILE A 304 23.06 -5.49 13.61
C ILE A 304 23.96 -6.64 13.19
N ASN A 305 23.86 -7.74 13.93
CA ASN A 305 24.37 -9.07 13.62
C ASN A 305 25.64 -9.03 12.76
N ASP A 306 26.82 -9.22 13.36
CA ASP A 306 28.16 -9.16 12.71
C ASP A 306 28.38 -10.17 11.56
N ALA A 307 27.31 -10.85 11.13
CA ALA A 307 27.24 -11.78 10.03
C ALA A 307 27.76 -11.14 8.74
N ILE A 308 28.74 -11.82 8.16
CA ILE A 308 29.23 -11.51 6.82
C ILE A 308 28.19 -12.02 5.83
N VAL A 309 27.72 -11.13 4.96
CA VAL A 309 26.87 -11.47 3.83
C VAL A 309 27.77 -11.94 2.70
N ASN A 310 27.57 -13.17 2.25
CA ASN A 310 28.09 -13.71 1.00
C ASN A 310 26.90 -14.14 0.14
N VAL A 311 26.50 -13.27 -0.79
CA VAL A 311 25.23 -13.44 -1.52
C VAL A 311 25.15 -14.79 -2.23
N GLN A 312 26.24 -15.24 -2.87
CA GLN A 312 26.28 -16.51 -3.57
C GLN A 312 26.15 -17.71 -2.61
N GLU A 313 26.83 -17.69 -1.47
CA GLU A 313 26.71 -18.77 -0.48
C GLU A 313 25.35 -18.77 0.20
N ASN A 314 24.87 -17.60 0.62
CA ASN A 314 23.59 -17.43 1.31
C ASN A 314 22.39 -17.77 0.42
N ALA A 315 22.45 -17.46 -0.88
CA ALA A 315 21.41 -17.81 -1.86
C ALA A 315 21.57 -19.23 -2.45
N ASN A 316 22.63 -19.95 -2.06
CA ASN A 316 23.03 -21.24 -2.64
C ASN A 316 23.29 -21.18 -4.16
N GLY A 317 23.89 -20.10 -4.66
CA GLY A 317 24.34 -19.96 -6.04
C GLY A 317 24.01 -18.61 -6.66
N ASN A 318 24.47 -18.39 -7.89
CA ASN A 318 24.18 -17.17 -8.65
C ASN A 318 22.73 -17.17 -9.14
N TYR A 319 22.21 -15.98 -9.43
CA TYR A 319 20.85 -15.78 -9.93
C TYR A 319 19.77 -16.35 -9.01
N ARG A 320 20.02 -16.34 -7.69
CA ARG A 320 19.09 -16.76 -6.65
C ARG A 320 18.91 -15.65 -5.64
N LEU A 321 17.69 -15.53 -5.13
CA LEU A 321 17.33 -14.54 -4.13
C LEU A 321 17.95 -14.85 -2.77
N TYR A 322 18.60 -13.85 -2.20
CA TYR A 322 18.88 -13.73 -0.78
C TYR A 322 18.12 -12.50 -0.22
N GLU A 323 17.41 -12.70 0.87
CA GLU A 323 16.47 -11.71 1.44
C GLU A 323 16.74 -11.45 2.93
N PRO A 324 17.93 -10.93 3.30
CA PRO A 324 18.21 -10.60 4.69
C PRO A 324 17.35 -9.41 5.13
N GLY A 325 16.78 -9.51 6.33
CA GLY A 325 15.92 -8.47 6.87
C GLY A 325 15.69 -8.59 8.37
N PHE A 326 15.01 -7.58 8.90
CA PHE A 326 14.62 -7.45 10.30
C PHE A 326 13.11 -7.41 10.38
N TYR A 327 12.53 -8.35 11.10
CA TYR A 327 11.11 -8.30 11.42
C TYR A 327 10.77 -7.17 12.40
N ASN A 328 11.75 -6.68 13.17
CA ASN A 328 11.59 -5.54 14.06
C ASN A 328 12.95 -4.83 14.25
N VAL A 329 13.05 -3.60 13.75
CA VAL A 329 14.21 -2.72 13.92
C VAL A 329 13.74 -1.29 14.18
N SER A 330 14.38 -0.59 15.12
CA SER A 330 14.10 0.82 15.35
C SER A 330 14.84 1.68 14.32
N LEU A 331 14.09 2.47 13.55
CA LEU A 331 14.65 3.38 12.55
C LEU A 331 14.35 4.84 12.91
N PRO A 332 15.28 5.77 12.67
CA PRO A 332 15.04 7.21 12.75
C PRO A 332 14.33 7.73 11.50
N PHE A 333 13.91 9.00 11.53
CA PHE A 333 13.41 9.70 10.34
C PHE A 333 14.43 9.70 9.19
N ILE A 334 15.71 9.92 9.50
CA ILE A 334 16.79 9.86 8.50
C ILE A 334 17.59 8.58 8.74
N ALA A 335 17.36 7.57 7.90
CA ALA A 335 18.08 6.31 7.95
C ALA A 335 19.11 6.22 6.82
N SER A 336 20.25 5.61 7.10
CA SER A 336 21.35 5.29 6.18
C SER A 336 21.72 3.80 6.21
N LEU A 337 21.46 3.07 5.13
CA LEU A 337 21.90 1.67 5.00
C LEU A 337 23.34 1.66 4.47
N ASP A 338 24.29 1.23 5.29
CA ASP A 338 25.70 1.10 4.92
C ASP A 338 26.03 -0.38 4.64
N PHE A 339 26.70 -0.63 3.52
CA PHE A 339 27.26 -1.92 3.19
C PHE A 339 28.77 -1.76 3.02
N ARG A 340 29.56 -2.57 3.72
CA ARG A 340 31.03 -2.45 3.75
C ARG A 340 31.69 -3.77 3.41
N GLN A 341 32.50 -3.76 2.36
CA GLN A 341 33.30 -4.90 1.92
C GLN A 341 34.18 -5.42 3.05
N THR A 342 34.28 -6.74 3.19
CA THR A 342 35.23 -7.39 4.11
C THR A 342 36.61 -7.49 3.48
N ASN A 343 37.65 -7.63 4.30
CA ASN A 343 39.04 -7.73 3.82
C ASN A 343 39.27 -8.93 2.88
N ASP A 344 38.52 -10.01 3.06
CA ASP A 344 38.63 -11.24 2.27
C ASP A 344 37.78 -11.22 0.99
N SER A 345 37.07 -10.12 0.73
CA SER A 345 36.25 -9.95 -0.47
C SER A 345 37.05 -9.35 -1.61
N SER A 346 36.88 -9.88 -2.81
CA SER A 346 37.43 -9.29 -4.04
C SER A 346 36.50 -8.27 -4.72
N ARG A 347 35.20 -8.35 -4.43
CA ARG A 347 34.15 -7.50 -5.00
C ARG A 347 33.44 -6.71 -3.91
N GLY A 348 33.04 -5.49 -4.22
CA GLY A 348 32.30 -4.65 -3.28
C GLY A 348 30.83 -5.07 -3.10
N PRO A 349 30.05 -4.39 -2.25
CA PRO A 349 28.66 -4.77 -1.98
C PRO A 349 27.75 -4.70 -3.21
N ILE A 350 26.64 -5.45 -3.17
CA ILE A 350 25.58 -5.45 -4.20
C ILE A 350 24.20 -5.31 -3.53
N LEU A 351 23.31 -4.54 -4.14
CA LEU A 351 21.93 -4.41 -3.70
C LEU A 351 20.98 -4.33 -4.91
N ASN A 352 19.95 -5.18 -4.93
CA ASN A 352 18.93 -5.17 -5.98
C ASN A 352 17.70 -4.36 -5.55
N ALA A 353 17.23 -4.55 -4.32
CA ALA A 353 16.03 -3.87 -3.84
C ALA A 353 15.98 -3.78 -2.31
N PHE A 354 15.08 -2.96 -1.77
CA PHE A 354 14.70 -3.04 -0.36
C PHE A 354 13.23 -2.64 -0.15
N GLU A 355 12.69 -3.06 1.00
CA GLU A 355 11.41 -2.62 1.54
C GLU A 355 11.57 -2.19 3.01
N VAL A 356 10.87 -1.13 3.39
CA VAL A 356 10.74 -0.67 4.78
C VAL A 356 9.28 -0.36 5.07
N PHE A 357 8.76 -0.97 6.13
CA PHE A 357 7.43 -0.74 6.65
C PHE A 357 7.49 -0.35 8.12
N LYS A 358 6.71 0.66 8.51
CA LYS A 358 6.52 1.05 9.91
C LYS A 358 5.37 0.24 10.52
N TYR A 359 5.56 -0.27 11.73
CA TYR A 359 4.45 -0.80 12.52
C TYR A 359 3.57 0.32 13.06
N VAL A 360 2.27 0.24 12.78
CA VAL A 360 1.25 1.16 13.29
C VAL A 360 0.26 0.38 14.14
N LEU A 361 0.12 0.79 15.40
CA LEU A 361 -0.77 0.13 16.36
C LEU A 361 -2.22 0.28 15.90
N ILE A 362 -2.93 -0.86 15.82
CA ILE A 362 -4.34 -0.90 15.43
C ILE A 362 -5.20 -0.35 16.57
N ASN A 363 -6.04 0.61 16.24
CA ASN A 363 -7.21 0.96 17.03
C ASN A 363 -8.39 0.09 16.55
N PHE A 364 -8.87 -0.78 17.44
CA PHE A 364 -9.96 -1.72 17.14
C PHE A 364 -11.35 -1.08 17.12
N GLY A 365 -11.45 0.22 17.41
CA GLY A 365 -12.69 0.97 17.37
C GLY A 365 -13.27 1.27 18.75
N SER A 366 -14.43 1.91 18.68
CA SER A 366 -15.31 2.28 19.79
C SER A 366 -16.01 1.08 20.42
N ALA A 367 -16.47 1.25 21.65
CA ALA A 367 -17.13 0.19 22.43
C ALA A 367 -18.41 -0.31 21.74
N ASP A 368 -19.12 0.61 21.08
CA ASP A 368 -20.44 0.39 20.50
C ASP A 368 -20.40 0.06 19.00
N ALA A 369 -19.21 -0.08 18.40
CA ALA A 369 -19.05 -0.31 16.97
C ALA A 369 -19.85 -1.51 16.45
N THR A 370 -19.81 -2.64 17.18
CA THR A 370 -20.53 -3.87 16.81
C THR A 370 -22.05 -3.68 16.86
N ALA A 371 -22.56 -3.00 17.89
CA ALA A 371 -24.00 -2.74 18.03
C ALA A 371 -24.49 -1.82 16.90
N MET A 372 -23.73 -0.75 16.63
CA MET A 372 -24.07 0.19 15.56
C MET A 372 -23.98 -0.44 14.17
N ALA A 373 -23.06 -1.39 13.95
CA ALA A 373 -22.97 -2.14 12.71
C ALA A 373 -24.27 -2.90 12.41
N GLY A 374 -24.93 -3.48 13.42
CA GLY A 374 -26.24 -4.15 13.26
C GLY A 374 -27.37 -3.18 12.86
N ILE A 375 -27.38 -1.98 13.46
CA ILE A 375 -28.38 -0.93 13.18
C ILE A 375 -28.27 -0.44 11.74
N VAL A 376 -27.06 -0.13 11.28
CA VAL A 376 -26.84 0.34 9.89
C VAL A 376 -27.05 -0.77 8.87
N ALA A 377 -26.68 -2.01 9.18
CA ALA A 377 -26.92 -3.17 8.31
C ALA A 377 -28.41 -3.44 8.08
N SER A 378 -29.26 -3.09 9.04
CA SER A 378 -30.72 -3.18 8.91
C SER A 378 -31.32 -2.06 8.04
N ASN A 379 -30.55 -1.02 7.71
CA ASN A 379 -31.00 0.16 6.96
C ASN A 379 -30.07 0.49 5.77
N PRO A 380 -29.74 -0.49 4.90
CA PRO A 380 -28.66 -0.31 3.91
C PRO A 380 -28.95 0.76 2.86
N GLN A 381 -30.24 1.06 2.60
CA GLN A 381 -30.66 2.08 1.63
C GLN A 381 -30.66 3.50 2.22
N ALA A 382 -30.52 3.65 3.54
CA ALA A 382 -30.55 4.94 4.18
C ALA A 382 -29.19 5.63 4.09
N ILE A 383 -29.17 6.86 3.59
CA ILE A 383 -27.93 7.64 3.40
C ILE A 383 -27.15 7.80 4.72
N TRP A 384 -27.85 8.02 5.84
CA TRP A 384 -27.23 8.16 7.16
C TRP A 384 -26.54 6.87 7.65
N ALA A 385 -26.98 5.70 7.17
CA ALA A 385 -26.41 4.39 7.51
C ALA A 385 -25.15 4.08 6.68
N GLN A 386 -24.90 4.85 5.62
CA GLN A 386 -23.78 4.63 4.71
C GLN A 386 -22.53 5.43 5.08
N GLU A 387 -22.54 6.26 6.14
CA GLU A 387 -21.35 7.02 6.59
C GLU A 387 -20.11 6.16 6.83
N GLY A 388 -20.32 4.91 7.23
CA GLY A 388 -19.30 3.86 7.25
C GLY A 388 -18.22 4.05 8.31
N GLY A 389 -17.35 3.04 8.41
CA GLY A 389 -16.30 2.98 9.44
C GLY A 389 -16.84 2.80 10.85
N ASP A 390 -15.97 3.01 11.85
CA ASP A 390 -16.34 3.02 13.26
C ASP A 390 -17.35 4.14 13.55
N PRO A 391 -18.31 4.04 14.48
CA PRO A 391 -19.25 5.14 14.72
C PRO A 391 -18.58 6.37 15.33
N CYS A 392 -17.62 6.23 16.24
CA CYS A 392 -17.02 7.35 16.99
C CYS A 392 -15.68 7.84 16.44
N LEU A 393 -14.91 6.96 15.81
CA LEU A 393 -13.52 7.18 15.44
C LEU A 393 -13.32 7.21 13.91
N PRO A 394 -12.30 7.95 13.42
CA PRO A 394 -11.55 8.98 14.14
C PRO A 394 -12.37 10.25 14.42
N VAL A 395 -13.51 10.40 13.75
CA VAL A 395 -14.51 11.44 13.98
C VAL A 395 -15.88 10.77 14.05
N SER A 396 -16.79 11.22 14.91
CA SER A 396 -18.10 10.59 15.04
C SER A 396 -18.94 10.70 13.77
N TRP A 397 -19.89 9.78 13.56
CA TRP A 397 -20.92 9.96 12.54
C TRP A 397 -21.71 11.25 12.79
N SER A 398 -22.25 11.84 11.72
CA SER A 398 -22.91 13.15 11.79
C SER A 398 -24.11 13.22 12.74
N TRP A 399 -24.64 12.06 13.14
CA TRP A 399 -25.84 11.92 13.93
C TRP A 399 -25.63 11.22 15.28
N ILE A 400 -24.39 11.07 15.71
CA ILE A 400 -24.05 10.55 17.02
C ILE A 400 -23.05 11.45 17.72
N GLN A 401 -23.04 11.41 19.05
CA GLN A 401 -21.99 11.98 19.86
C GLN A 401 -21.41 10.90 20.75
N CYS A 402 -20.08 10.89 20.86
CA CYS A 402 -19.34 9.96 21.69
C CYS A 402 -18.60 10.72 22.79
N ASN A 403 -18.29 10.02 23.87
CA ASN A 403 -17.42 10.56 24.90
C ASN A 403 -15.96 10.65 24.42
N SER A 404 -15.08 11.26 25.23
CA SER A 404 -13.67 11.49 24.89
C SER A 404 -12.73 10.40 25.42
N ASP A 405 -13.25 9.22 25.75
CA ASP A 405 -12.45 8.12 26.29
C ASP A 405 -11.56 7.49 25.21
N SER A 406 -10.50 6.79 25.63
CA SER A 406 -9.60 6.09 24.72
C SER A 406 -10.29 4.99 23.90
N ASN A 407 -11.29 4.33 24.49
CA ASN A 407 -12.25 3.47 23.82
C ASN A 407 -13.61 4.18 23.94
N PRO A 408 -13.98 5.05 22.98
CA PRO A 408 -15.14 5.91 23.13
C PRO A 408 -16.45 5.13 23.05
N ALA A 409 -17.44 5.59 23.80
CA ALA A 409 -18.81 5.07 23.79
C ALA A 409 -19.79 6.17 23.36
N ILE A 410 -20.91 5.77 22.79
CA ILE A 410 -21.96 6.66 22.29
C ILE A 410 -22.79 7.17 23.47
N ILE A 411 -22.89 8.49 23.59
CA ILE A 411 -23.62 9.16 24.66
C ILE A 411 -24.91 9.82 24.16
N SER A 412 -24.97 10.19 22.89
CA SER A 412 -26.15 10.83 22.29
C SER A 412 -26.37 10.36 20.86
N ILE A 413 -27.64 10.15 20.49
CA ILE A 413 -28.06 9.79 19.14
C ILE A 413 -29.14 10.78 18.68
N ASP A 414 -28.94 11.38 17.51
CA ASP A 414 -29.94 12.19 16.83
C ASP A 414 -30.63 11.36 15.75
N LEU A 415 -31.92 11.08 15.92
CA LEU A 415 -32.74 10.34 14.96
C LEU A 415 -33.67 11.23 14.14
N SER A 416 -33.60 12.55 14.34
CA SER A 416 -34.45 13.53 13.66
C SER A 416 -34.31 13.40 12.14
N GLY A 417 -35.45 13.28 11.44
CA GLY A 417 -35.48 13.18 9.97
C GLY A 417 -34.90 11.90 9.37
N LYS A 418 -34.61 10.86 10.18
CA LYS A 418 -34.06 9.58 9.69
C LYS A 418 -35.10 8.56 9.22
N ASN A 419 -36.39 8.89 9.35
CA ASN A 419 -37.54 8.08 8.93
C ASN A 419 -37.40 6.60 9.31
N LEU A 420 -36.90 6.33 10.52
CA LEU A 420 -36.84 4.97 11.06
C LEU A 420 -38.27 4.47 11.27
N THR A 421 -38.65 3.43 10.53
CA THR A 421 -39.96 2.77 10.67
C THR A 421 -39.77 1.39 11.28
N GLY A 422 -40.62 1.01 12.24
CA GLY A 422 -40.61 -0.33 12.84
C GLY A 422 -40.26 -0.31 14.33
N HIS A 423 -39.80 -1.46 14.82
CA HIS A 423 -39.44 -1.63 16.23
C HIS A 423 -38.08 -0.99 16.53
N ILE A 424 -37.93 -0.48 17.76
CA ILE A 424 -36.65 0.00 18.26
C ILE A 424 -35.65 -1.17 18.21
N PRO A 425 -34.51 -1.05 17.50
CA PRO A 425 -33.50 -2.10 17.44
C PRO A 425 -33.04 -2.51 18.84
N GLN A 426 -33.00 -3.81 19.12
CA GLN A 426 -32.57 -4.31 20.42
C GLN A 426 -31.10 -3.91 20.70
N GLU A 427 -30.31 -3.73 19.65
CA GLU A 427 -28.93 -3.26 19.69
C GLU A 427 -28.79 -1.92 20.44
N LEU A 428 -29.77 -1.02 20.37
CA LEU A 428 -29.75 0.24 21.13
C LEU A 428 -29.74 0.01 22.65
N THR A 429 -30.28 -1.12 23.12
CA THR A 429 -30.24 -1.48 24.56
C THR A 429 -28.85 -1.90 25.04
N SER A 430 -27.92 -2.20 24.11
CA SER A 430 -26.53 -2.53 24.44
C SER A 430 -25.64 -1.30 24.62
N LEU A 431 -26.12 -0.11 24.27
CA LEU A 431 -25.41 1.16 24.39
C LEU A 431 -25.47 1.66 25.84
N THR A 432 -24.58 1.16 26.70
CA THR A 432 -24.64 1.40 28.15
C THR A 432 -24.33 2.83 28.57
N ALA A 433 -23.59 3.58 27.74
CA ALA A 433 -23.24 4.97 27.97
C ALA A 433 -24.26 5.97 27.40
N LEU A 434 -25.29 5.49 26.68
CA LEU A 434 -26.27 6.34 26.02
C LEU A 434 -27.13 7.07 27.05
N VAL A 435 -27.06 8.41 27.05
CA VAL A 435 -27.84 9.26 27.97
C VAL A 435 -28.94 10.04 27.27
N GLU A 436 -28.83 10.25 25.96
CA GLU A 436 -29.75 11.09 25.20
C GLU A 436 -30.10 10.46 23.84
N MET A 437 -31.40 10.45 23.52
CA MET A 437 -31.89 10.18 22.17
C MET A 437 -32.82 11.32 21.75
N ARG A 438 -32.46 12.03 20.68
CA ARG A 438 -33.28 13.11 20.12
C ARG A 438 -34.15 12.56 19.02
N ASN A 439 -35.47 12.67 19.21
CA ASN A 439 -36.49 12.36 18.22
C ASN A 439 -37.34 13.61 17.99
N PHE A 440 -37.50 14.02 16.74
CA PHE A 440 -38.52 15.00 16.33
C PHE A 440 -39.37 14.43 15.19
#